data_AF-A0A367W7N9-F1
#
_entry.id   AF-A0A367W7N9-F1
#
_cell.length_a   1.000
_cell.length_b   1.000
_cell.length_c   1.000
_cell.angle_alpha   90.00
_cell.angle_beta   90.00
_cell.angle_gamma   90.00
#
_symmetry.space_group_name_H-M   'P 1'
#
loop_
_entity.id
_entity.type
_entity.pdbx_description
1 polymer ?
#
loop_
_entity_poly.entity_id
_entity_poly.type
_entity_poly.pdbx_seq_one_letter_code
_entity_poly.pdbx_strand_id
1 'polypeptide(L)'
;MLKVMDWDDIKAPHIGAVEDYVKALSAIELSSCERDMLRAHAKAPGREITGLKLAEAVGHFGCRMGHKKYGRLAVKIATAAGLPACQTDVSDYLAAIFTLADGVQSDGEDWNWTMHEPVAGALRQLGIV
;
A
#
# COMPACT_ATOMS: atom_id res chain seq x y z
N MET A 1 29.17 -25.59 -9.26
CA MET A 1 27.69 -25.53 -9.32
C MET A 1 27.30 -24.08 -9.09
N LEU A 2 27.06 -23.32 -10.17
CA LEU A 2 26.62 -21.93 -10.08
C LEU A 2 25.13 -21.94 -9.75
N LYS A 3 24.75 -21.30 -8.64
CA LYS A 3 23.34 -21.12 -8.26
C LYS A 3 22.74 -20.15 -9.28
N VAL A 4 21.83 -20.64 -10.11
CA VAL A 4 21.04 -19.80 -11.01
C VAL A 4 20.28 -18.83 -10.11
N MET A 5 20.51 -17.54 -10.29
CA MET A 5 19.80 -16.49 -9.59
C MET A 5 18.47 -16.35 -10.33
N ASP A 6 17.39 -16.86 -9.74
CA ASP A 6 16.03 -16.61 -10.25
C ASP A 6 15.80 -15.10 -10.17
N TRP A 7 15.57 -14.49 -11.33
CA TRP A 7 15.31 -13.05 -11.45
C TRP A 7 13.96 -12.63 -10.85
N ASP A 8 13.11 -13.61 -10.51
CA ASP A 8 11.78 -13.40 -9.91
C ASP A 8 11.83 -13.00 -8.43
N ASP A 9 12.99 -13.07 -7.76
CA ASP A 9 13.12 -12.80 -6.32
C ASP A 9 13.72 -11.43 -5.98
N ILE A 10 14.07 -10.58 -6.96
CA ILE A 10 14.46 -9.20 -6.69
C ILE A 10 13.21 -8.36 -6.48
N LYS A 11 12.63 -8.44 -5.27
CA LYS A 11 11.59 -7.49 -4.85
C LYS A 11 12.12 -6.06 -5.01
N ALA A 12 11.30 -5.20 -5.60
CA ALA A 12 11.66 -3.80 -5.76
C ALA A 12 12.00 -3.21 -4.37
N PRO A 13 13.05 -2.37 -4.25
CA PRO A 13 13.64 -1.99 -2.96
C PRO A 13 12.68 -1.22 -2.04
N HIS A 14 11.57 -0.71 -2.58
CA HIS A 14 10.53 0.01 -1.86
C HIS A 14 9.44 -0.90 -1.27
N ILE A 15 9.55 -2.22 -1.45
CA ILE A 15 8.61 -3.24 -0.95
C ILE A 15 9.29 -4.04 0.15
N GLY A 16 8.76 -3.96 1.37
CA GLY A 16 9.28 -4.68 2.54
C GLY A 16 8.88 -6.15 2.61
N ALA A 17 9.45 -6.86 3.57
CA ALA A 17 8.95 -8.14 4.04
C ALA A 17 7.77 -7.95 5.02
N VAL A 18 7.08 -9.04 5.37
CA VAL A 18 5.93 -8.98 6.31
C VAL A 18 6.37 -8.36 7.64
N GLU A 19 7.55 -8.73 8.11
CA GLU A 19 8.12 -8.32 9.40
C GLU A 19 8.39 -6.81 9.44
N ASP A 20 8.80 -6.21 8.31
CA ASP A 20 9.02 -4.77 8.20
C ASP A 20 7.71 -4.01 8.42
N TYR A 21 6.63 -4.48 7.79
CA TYR A 21 5.30 -3.88 7.95
C TYR A 21 4.70 -4.17 9.33
N VAL A 22 4.90 -5.36 9.91
CA VAL A 22 4.45 -5.67 11.29
C VAL A 22 5.10 -4.72 12.29
N LYS A 23 6.42 -4.55 12.19
CA LYS A 23 7.18 -3.61 13.04
C LYS A 23 6.69 -2.18 12.86
N ALA A 24 6.53 -1.74 11.61
CA ALA A 24 6.08 -0.38 11.29
C ALA A 24 4.67 -0.10 11.82
N LEU A 25 3.70 -0.97 11.52
CA LEU A 25 2.29 -0.82 11.91
C LEU A 25 2.10 -0.92 13.43
N SER A 26 2.97 -1.65 14.14
CA SER A 26 2.95 -1.70 15.61
C SER A 26 3.55 -0.46 16.27
N ALA A 27 4.42 0.26 15.57
CA ALA A 27 5.14 1.42 16.10
C ALA A 27 4.43 2.76 15.84
N ILE A 28 3.43 2.80 14.95
CA ILE A 28 2.69 4.01 14.60
C ILE A 28 1.26 3.97 15.13
N GLU A 29 0.74 5.13 15.53
CA GLU A 29 -0.69 5.26 15.79
C GLU A 29 -1.44 5.40 14.46
N LEU A 30 -2.37 4.49 14.19
CA LEU A 30 -3.33 4.63 13.09
C LEU A 30 -4.62 5.29 13.59
N SER A 31 -5.12 6.28 12.85
CA SER A 31 -6.48 6.78 13.00
C SER A 31 -7.51 5.71 12.59
N SER A 32 -8.79 5.91 12.96
CA SER A 32 -9.88 5.06 12.48
C SER A 32 -9.93 5.03 10.96
N CYS A 33 -9.90 6.20 10.30
CA CYS A 33 -9.93 6.30 8.85
C CYS A 33 -8.75 5.56 8.18
N GLU A 34 -7.53 5.69 8.70
CA GLU A 34 -6.37 4.98 8.14
C GLU A 34 -6.53 3.45 8.27
N ARG A 35 -7.00 2.96 9.42
CA ARG A 35 -7.32 1.53 9.60
C ARG A 35 -8.41 1.06 8.64
N ASP A 36 -9.45 1.86 8.44
CA ASP A 36 -10.57 1.48 7.58
C ASP A 36 -10.15 1.45 6.10
N MET A 37 -9.27 2.34 5.65
CA MET A 37 -8.70 2.27 4.29
C MET A 37 -7.85 1.00 4.08
N LEU A 38 -7.00 0.63 5.04
CA LEU A 38 -6.20 -0.61 4.97
C LEU A 38 -7.10 -1.84 4.94
N ARG A 39 -8.13 -1.86 5.80
CA ARG A 39 -9.12 -2.95 5.85
C ARG A 39 -9.90 -3.07 4.55
N ALA A 40 -10.38 -1.96 4.01
CA ALA A 40 -11.14 -1.94 2.76
C ALA A 40 -10.31 -2.52 1.62
N HIS A 41 -9.06 -2.09 1.48
CA HIS A 41 -8.17 -2.59 0.44
C HIS A 41 -7.82 -4.08 0.63
N ALA A 42 -7.42 -4.48 1.84
CA ALA A 42 -7.05 -5.87 2.12
C ALA A 42 -8.21 -6.87 2.00
N LYS A 43 -9.46 -6.43 2.24
CA LYS A 43 -10.66 -7.27 2.13
C LYS A 43 -11.32 -7.24 0.76
N ALA A 44 -10.90 -6.34 -0.13
CA ALA A 44 -11.42 -6.31 -1.48
C ALA A 44 -11.07 -7.61 -2.22
N PRO A 45 -11.93 -8.11 -3.14
CA PRO A 45 -11.60 -9.27 -3.97
C PRO A 45 -10.25 -9.07 -4.67
N GLY A 46 -9.36 -10.06 -4.60
CA GLY A 46 -8.00 -9.96 -5.14
C GLY A 46 -7.09 -8.94 -4.42
N ARG A 47 -7.56 -8.33 -3.32
CA ARG A 47 -6.99 -7.12 -2.71
C ARG A 47 -6.87 -5.96 -3.70
N GLU A 48 -7.84 -5.86 -4.60
CA GLU A 48 -7.88 -4.81 -5.63
C GLU A 48 -8.83 -3.69 -5.21
N ILE A 49 -8.37 -2.44 -5.26
CA ILE A 49 -9.21 -1.28 -4.92
C ILE A 49 -8.89 -0.07 -5.79
N THR A 50 -9.89 0.77 -6.03
CA THR A 50 -9.69 2.04 -6.72
C THR A 50 -9.47 3.20 -5.76
N GLY A 51 -8.93 4.32 -6.24
CA GLY A 51 -8.90 5.57 -5.49
C GLY A 51 -10.28 6.03 -5.06
N LEU A 52 -11.29 5.86 -5.91
CA LEU A 52 -12.68 6.17 -5.55
C LEU A 52 -13.16 5.30 -4.38
N LYS A 53 -12.93 3.98 -4.43
CA LYS A 53 -13.33 3.06 -3.35
C LYS A 53 -12.58 3.31 -2.04
N LEU A 54 -11.32 3.72 -2.13
CA LEU A 54 -10.56 4.19 -0.97
C LEU A 54 -11.18 5.43 -0.32
N ALA A 55 -11.68 6.39 -1.11
CA ALA A 55 -12.36 7.57 -0.57
C ALA A 55 -13.70 7.21 0.08
N GLU A 56 -14.50 6.38 -0.59
CA GLU A 56 -15.81 5.92 -0.10
C GLU A 56 -15.69 5.18 1.24
N ALA A 57 -14.65 4.36 1.42
CA ALA A 57 -14.38 3.61 2.65
C ALA A 57 -14.25 4.49 3.91
N VAL A 58 -13.97 5.78 3.72
CA VAL A 58 -13.83 6.76 4.81
C VAL A 58 -14.76 7.97 4.66
N GLY A 59 -15.89 7.80 3.95
CA GLY A 59 -16.94 8.82 3.84
C GLY A 59 -16.57 10.04 3.02
N HIS A 60 -15.62 9.90 2.08
CA HIS A 60 -15.20 10.96 1.16
C HIS A 60 -15.52 10.60 -0.29
N PHE A 61 -15.41 11.59 -1.18
CA PHE A 61 -15.73 11.44 -2.60
C PHE A 61 -14.53 11.83 -3.48
N GLY A 62 -14.42 11.16 -4.63
CA GLY A 62 -13.43 11.42 -5.68
C GLY A 62 -12.11 10.66 -5.51
N CYS A 63 -11.62 10.09 -6.62
CA CYS A 63 -10.41 9.25 -6.64
C CYS A 63 -9.16 9.98 -6.13
N ARG A 64 -8.98 11.24 -6.52
CA ARG A 64 -7.85 12.08 -6.06
C ARG A 64 -7.81 12.24 -4.54
N MET A 65 -8.97 12.32 -3.89
CA MET A 65 -9.04 12.40 -2.42
C MET A 65 -8.64 11.08 -1.77
N GLY A 66 -9.09 9.95 -2.33
CA GLY A 66 -8.66 8.62 -1.90
C GLY A 66 -7.15 8.44 -2.03
N HIS A 67 -6.57 8.73 -3.20
CA HIS A 67 -5.14 8.63 -3.43
C HIS A 67 -4.32 9.53 -2.50
N LYS A 68 -4.73 10.78 -2.28
CA LYS A 68 -4.02 11.67 -1.35
C LYS A 68 -4.01 11.15 0.09
N LYS A 69 -5.15 10.63 0.57
CA LYS A 69 -5.24 10.08 1.94
C LYS A 69 -4.45 8.80 2.06
N TYR A 70 -4.61 7.89 1.09
CA TYR A 70 -3.92 6.61 1.09
C TYR A 70 -2.41 6.75 0.90
N GLY A 71 -1.98 7.67 0.02
CA GLY A 71 -0.57 8.00 -0.17
C GLY A 71 0.10 8.58 1.07
N ARG A 72 -0.59 9.44 1.84
CA ARG A 72 -0.08 9.94 3.12
C ARG A 72 0.08 8.81 4.15
N LEU A 73 -0.88 7.89 4.19
CA LEU A 73 -0.77 6.68 5.01
C LEU A 73 0.40 5.81 4.56
N ALA A 74 0.61 5.65 3.26
CA ALA A 74 1.73 4.91 2.71
C ALA A 74 3.08 5.54 3.09
N VAL A 75 3.25 6.87 3.00
CA VAL A 75 4.46 7.57 3.48
C VAL A 75 4.72 7.28 4.96
N LYS A 76 3.67 7.36 5.78
CA LYS A 76 3.76 7.12 7.23
C LYS A 76 4.23 5.70 7.54
N ILE A 77 3.66 4.69 6.87
CA ILE A 77 4.04 3.29 7.03
C ILE A 77 5.45 3.04 6.49
N ALA A 78 5.76 3.50 5.28
CA ALA A 78 7.06 3.31 4.63
C ALA A 78 8.20 3.93 5.46
N THR A 79 7.97 5.12 6.02
CA THR A 79 8.94 5.80 6.89
C THR A 79 9.21 4.98 8.16
N ALA A 80 8.15 4.46 8.80
CA ALA A 80 8.29 3.61 9.98
C ALA A 80 8.94 2.24 9.66
N ALA A 81 8.75 1.74 8.44
CA ALA A 81 9.39 0.53 7.93
C ALA A 81 10.84 0.74 7.45
N GLY A 82 11.30 1.99 7.32
CA GLY A 82 12.61 2.31 6.76
C GLY A 82 12.72 2.03 5.25
N LEU A 83 11.60 2.01 4.53
CA LEU A 83 11.55 1.72 3.11
C LEU A 83 11.85 2.98 2.27
N PRO A 84 12.66 2.87 1.20
CA PRO A 84 12.90 3.97 0.29
C PRO A 84 11.63 4.29 -0.52
N ALA A 85 11.51 5.54 -0.97
CA ALA A 85 10.46 5.93 -1.91
C ALA A 85 10.64 5.23 -3.27
N CYS A 86 9.53 4.89 -3.92
CA CYS A 86 9.53 4.30 -5.26
C CYS A 86 10.04 5.30 -6.32
N GLN A 87 10.94 4.82 -7.18
CA GLN A 87 11.47 5.41 -8.41
C GLN A 87 10.44 5.64 -9.52
N THR A 88 9.62 6.69 -9.52
CA THR A 88 8.57 6.86 -10.55
C THR A 88 8.34 8.34 -10.93
N ASP A 89 7.71 8.56 -12.09
CA ASP A 89 7.36 9.86 -12.67
C ASP A 89 5.96 10.37 -12.25
N VAL A 90 5.24 9.61 -11.40
CA VAL A 90 3.97 10.06 -10.82
C VAL A 90 4.19 10.99 -9.62
N SER A 91 3.12 11.67 -9.18
CA SER A 91 3.19 12.53 -7.98
C SER A 91 3.59 11.77 -6.71
N ASP A 92 4.28 12.43 -5.78
CA ASP A 92 4.81 11.84 -4.54
C ASP A 92 3.83 10.97 -3.75
N TYR A 93 2.56 11.38 -3.65
CA TYR A 93 1.57 10.59 -2.92
C TYR A 93 1.16 9.31 -3.65
N LEU A 94 1.19 9.28 -4.99
CA LEU A 94 1.00 8.04 -5.76
C LEU A 94 2.27 7.18 -5.68
N ALA A 95 3.45 7.80 -5.78
CA ALA A 95 4.74 7.13 -5.63
C ALA A 95 4.84 6.37 -4.29
N ALA A 96 4.31 6.97 -3.21
CA ALA A 96 4.26 6.33 -1.91
C ALA A 96 3.35 5.09 -1.88
N ILE A 97 2.23 5.08 -2.62
CA ILE A 97 1.30 3.93 -2.63
C ILE A 97 1.98 2.66 -3.16
N PHE A 98 2.98 2.79 -4.04
CA PHE A 98 3.78 1.64 -4.51
C PHE A 98 4.52 0.89 -3.40
N THR A 99 4.74 1.53 -2.24
CA THR A 99 5.26 0.82 -1.05
C THR A 99 4.25 -0.13 -0.43
N LEU A 100 2.96 -0.01 -0.76
CA LEU A 100 1.87 -0.83 -0.23
C LEU A 100 1.15 -1.70 -1.28
N ALA A 101 1.17 -1.30 -2.55
CA ALA A 101 0.39 -1.93 -3.61
C ALA A 101 0.98 -1.67 -5.00
N ASP A 102 0.83 -2.61 -5.92
CA ASP A 102 1.03 -2.35 -7.34
C ASP A 102 -0.14 -1.56 -7.91
N GLY A 103 0.12 -0.72 -8.91
CA GLY A 103 -0.86 0.19 -9.47
C GLY A 103 -0.88 0.18 -10.99
N VAL A 104 -2.09 0.11 -11.56
CA VAL A 104 -2.32 0.34 -12.99
C VAL A 104 -3.28 1.52 -13.11
N GLN A 105 -2.88 2.53 -13.88
CA GLN A 105 -3.77 3.67 -14.16
C GLN A 105 -5.01 3.16 -14.89
N SER A 106 -6.18 3.56 -14.40
CA SER A 106 -7.48 3.25 -14.99
C SER A 106 -8.03 4.49 -15.70
N ASP A 107 -9.31 4.49 -16.08
CA ASP A 107 -9.92 5.61 -16.79
C ASP A 107 -9.71 6.96 -16.05
N GLY A 108 -9.16 7.93 -16.77
CA GLY A 108 -8.93 9.28 -16.25
C GLY A 108 -7.81 9.37 -15.19
N GLU A 109 -8.14 9.95 -14.03
CA GLU A 109 -7.21 10.15 -12.91
C GLU A 109 -7.25 9.03 -11.85
N ASP A 110 -8.10 8.01 -12.04
CA ASP A 110 -8.22 6.91 -11.07
C ASP A 110 -7.20 5.80 -11.35
N TRP A 111 -6.91 4.99 -10.33
CA TRP A 111 -5.95 3.89 -10.38
C TRP A 111 -6.56 2.65 -9.77
N ASN A 112 -6.26 1.49 -10.33
CA ASN A 112 -6.51 0.20 -9.71
C ASN A 112 -5.26 -0.24 -8.96
N TRP A 113 -5.40 -0.43 -7.65
CA TRP A 113 -4.32 -0.82 -6.75
C TRP A 113 -4.51 -2.26 -6.29
N THR A 114 -3.45 -3.05 -6.32
CA THR A 114 -3.41 -4.41 -5.79
C THR A 114 -2.47 -4.47 -4.60
N MET A 115 -2.99 -4.67 -3.38
CA MET A 115 -2.17 -4.67 -2.18
C MET A 115 -1.11 -5.79 -2.21
N HIS A 116 0.12 -5.40 -1.88
CA HIS A 116 1.27 -6.29 -1.73
C HIS A 116 0.98 -7.36 -0.69
N GLU A 117 1.31 -8.62 -1.01
CA GLU A 117 1.12 -9.75 -0.10
C GLU A 117 1.82 -9.54 1.27
N PRO A 118 3.04 -8.96 1.36
CA PRO A 118 3.65 -8.62 2.64
C PRO A 118 2.80 -7.70 3.54
N VAL A 119 2.13 -6.70 2.96
CA VAL A 119 1.26 -5.78 3.70
C VAL A 119 0.03 -6.52 4.21
N ALA A 120 -0.63 -7.29 3.34
CA ALA A 120 -1.78 -8.09 3.73
C ALA A 120 -1.43 -9.12 4.82
N GLY A 121 -0.25 -9.74 4.72
CA GLY A 121 0.31 -10.63 5.74
C GLY A 121 0.48 -9.95 7.09
N ALA A 122 1.04 -8.74 7.11
CA ALA A 122 1.20 -7.96 8.34
C ALA A 122 -0.14 -7.58 8.97
N LEU A 123 -1.12 -7.15 8.16
CA LEU A 123 -2.46 -6.82 8.65
C LEU A 123 -3.16 -8.02 9.30
N ARG A 124 -2.98 -9.24 8.74
CA ARG A 124 -3.50 -10.49 9.34
C ARG A 124 -2.81 -10.82 10.66
N GLN A 125 -1.48 -10.73 10.72
CA GLN A 125 -0.72 -11.01 11.95
C GLN A 125 -1.10 -10.07 13.09
N LEU A 126 -1.42 -8.81 12.78
CA LEU A 126 -1.84 -7.80 13.74
C LEU A 126 -3.34 -7.84 14.07
N GLY A 127 -4.12 -8.75 13.48
CA GLY A 127 -5.57 -8.83 13.67
C GLY A 127 -6.33 -7.59 13.19
N ILE A 128 -5.77 -6.85 12.22
CA ILE A 128 -6.44 -5.71 11.60
C ILE A 128 -7.49 -6.19 10.60
N VAL A 129 -7.23 -7.30 9.91
CA VAL A 129 -8.15 -8.00 8.99
C VAL A 129 -8.32 -9.47 9.32
#